data_AF-A0A6N7ARC2-F1
#
_entry.id   AF-A0A6N7ARC2-F1
#
_cell.length_a   1.000
_cell.length_b   1.000
_cell.length_c   1.000
_cell.angle_alpha   90.00
_cell.angle_beta   90.00
_cell.angle_gamma   90.00
#
_symmetry.space_group_name_H-M   'P 1'
#
loop_
_entity.id
_entity.type
_entity.pdbx_description
1 polymer ?
#
loop_
_entity_poly.entity_id
_entity_poly.type
_entity_poly.pdbx_seq_one_letter_code
_entity_poly.pdbx_strand_id
1 'polypeptide(L)' 'MARIAIDPITRIEGHLRIEAQVEGGKVVDAWSSSTMFRGIEIILKGRDPREAWAFTQRI' A
#
# COMPACT_ATOMS: atom_id res chain seq x y z
N MET A 1 -12.26 -19.83 14.12
CA MET A 1 -11.29 -19.07 13.32
C MET A 1 -11.64 -17.60 13.43
N ALA A 2 -10.74 -16.78 13.95
CA ALA A 2 -10.94 -15.33 13.98
C ALA A 2 -10.07 -14.70 12.89
N ARG A 3 -10.68 -13.94 11.98
CA ARG A 3 -9.99 -13.08 11.02
C ARG A 3 -10.05 -11.65 11.56
N ILE A 4 -8.89 -11.05 11.78
CA ILE A 4 -8.75 -9.69 12.33
C ILE A 4 -8.30 -8.78 11.19
N ALA A 5 -8.86 -7.58 11.12
CA ALA A 5 -8.42 -6.53 10.23
C ALA A 5 -7.91 -5.33 11.05
N ILE A 6 -6.72 -4.83 10.68
CA ILE A 6 -6.16 -3.59 11.20
C ILE A 6 -6.10 -2.60 10.04
N ASP A 7 -7.00 -1.63 10.08
CA ASP A 7 -7.22 -0.64 9.02
C ASP A 7 -7.72 0.66 9.68
N PRO A 8 -6.92 1.74 9.75
CA PRO A 8 -5.58 1.87 9.17
C PRO A 8 -4.48 1.31 10.08
N ILE A 9 -3.38 0.85 9.48
CA ILE A 9 -2.09 0.81 10.19
C ILE A 9 -1.59 2.25 10.37
N THR A 10 -1.29 2.62 11.61
CA THR A 10 -0.84 3.98 11.97
C THR A 10 0.68 4.05 12.16
N ARG A 11 1.22 5.29 12.22
CA ARG A 11 2.68 5.59 12.33
C ARG A 11 3.52 5.02 11.19
N ILE A 12 2.93 4.97 10.00
CA ILE A 12 3.59 4.71 8.72
C ILE A 12 3.29 5.89 7.77
N GLU A 13 3.98 5.92 6.63
CA GLU A 13 3.53 6.73 5.49
C GLU A 13 2.48 5.93 4.69
N GLY A 14 1.50 6.62 4.10
CA GLY A 14 0.55 6.01 3.19
C GLY A 14 -0.65 5.31 3.85
N HIS A 15 -1.25 4.37 3.11
CA HIS A 15 -2.50 3.71 3.47
C HIS A 15 -2.32 2.19 3.41
N LEU A 16 -2.30 1.55 4.58
CA LEU A 16 -2.08 0.11 4.71
C LEU A 16 -3.16 -0.52 5.57
N ARG A 17 -3.67 -1.64 5.06
CA ARG A 17 -4.53 -2.59 5.74
C ARG A 17 -3.79 -3.91 5.90
N ILE A 18 -3.80 -4.45 7.12
CA ILE A 18 -3.33 -5.81 7.40
C ILE A 18 -4.50 -6.65 7.88
N GLU A 19 -4.65 -7.84 7.30
CA GLU A 19 -5.56 -8.86 7.79
C GLU A 19 -4.77 -10.06 8.27
N ALA A 20 -5.17 -10.68 9.38
CA ALA A 20 -4.52 -11.85 9.93
C ALA A 20 -5.56 -12.90 10.35
N GLN A 21 -5.31 -14.15 9.98
CA GLN A 21 -6.03 -15.31 10.50
C GLN A 21 -5.30 -15.83 11.74
N VAL A 22 -6.02 -15.97 12.85
CA VAL A 22 -5.45 -16.40 14.14
C VAL A 22 -6.06 -17.72 14.59
N GLU A 23 -5.20 -18.70 14.90
CA GLU A 23 -5.54 -20.01 15.43
C GLU A 23 -4.60 -20.36 16.59
N GLY A 24 -5.14 -20.83 17.72
CA GLY A 24 -4.33 -21.16 18.89
C GLY A 24 -3.48 -20.00 19.43
N GLY A 25 -3.95 -18.75 19.24
CA GLY A 25 -3.21 -17.55 19.63
C GLY A 25 -2.02 -17.21 18.73
N LYS A 26 -1.85 -17.89 17.58
CA LYS A 26 -0.80 -17.63 16.61
C LYS A 26 -1.39 -17.20 15.27
N VAL A 27 -0.71 -16.29 14.59
CA VAL A 27 -1.05 -15.95 13.20
C VAL A 27 -0.67 -17.13 12.32
N VAL A 28 -1.64 -17.63 11.53
CA VAL A 28 -1.44 -18.75 10.59
C VAL A 28 -1.47 -18.31 9.12
N ASP A 29 -2.09 -17.16 8.83
CA ASP A 29 -2.09 -16.53 7.51
C ASP A 29 -2.28 -15.02 7.63
N ALA A 30 -1.85 -14.25 6.63
CA ALA A 30 -1.96 -12.80 6.62
C ALA A 30 -2.02 -12.21 5.20
N TRP A 31 -2.70 -11.06 5.10
CA TRP A 31 -2.80 -10.27 3.86
C TRP A 31 -2.34 -8.85 4.11
N SER A 32 -1.48 -8.36 3.22
CA SER A 32 -1.03 -6.97 3.18
C SER A 32 -1.68 -6.28 1.98
N SER A 33 -2.48 -5.24 2.24
CA SER A 33 -3.23 -4.52 1.21
C SER A 33 -2.96 -3.03 1.29
N SER A 34 -2.41 -2.46 0.22
CA SER A 34 -2.38 -1.02 0.01
C SER A 34 -3.72 -0.56 -0.54
N THR A 35 -4.33 0.44 0.07
CA THR A 35 -5.70 0.87 -0.27
C THR A 35 -5.75 2.15 -1.09
N MET A 36 -4.60 2.65 -1.57
CA MET A 36 -4.50 3.87 -2.38
C MET A 36 -3.52 3.70 -3.55
N PHE A 37 -3.87 4.26 -4.71
CA PHE A 37 -3.05 4.30 -5.91
C PHE A 37 -3.23 5.63 -6.64
N ARG A 38 -2.13 6.19 -7.14
CA ARG A 38 -2.11 7.47 -7.89
C ARG A 38 -1.79 7.33 -9.37
N GLY A 39 -1.11 6.25 -9.78
CA GLY A 39 -0.75 6.05 -11.19
C GLY A 39 0.27 7.04 -11.76
N ILE A 40 1.31 7.39 -10.99
CA ILE A 40 2.36 8.33 -11.44
C ILE A 40 3.03 7.88 -12.74
N GLU A 41 3.25 6.58 -12.94
CA GLU A 41 3.80 6.04 -14.18
C GLU A 41 2.87 6.24 -15.39
N ILE A 42 1.55 6.20 -15.16
CA ILE A 42 0.55 6.47 -16.20
C ILE A 42 0.59 7.95 -16.58
N ILE A 43 0.71 8.84 -15.58
CA ILE A 43 0.83 10.30 -15.78
C ILE A 43 2.06 10.66 -16.62
N LEU A 44 3.13 9.86 -16.57
CA LEU A 44 4.36 10.09 -17.32
C LEU A 44 4.30 9.68 -18.80
N LYS A 45 3.28 8.90 -19.22
CA LYS A 45 3.17 8.47 -20.61
C LYS A 45 3.04 9.66 -21.56
N GLY A 46 3.91 9.73 -22.56
CA GLY A 46 3.92 10.80 -23.57
C GLY A 46 4.60 12.10 -23.14
N ARG A 47 5.18 12.16 -21.93
CA ARG A 47 5.96 13.32 -21.47
C ARG A 47 7.41 13.25 -21.92
N ASP A 48 8.06 14.40 -21.93
CA ASP A 48 9.50 14.48 -22.17
C ASP A 48 10.28 13.78 -21.03
N PRO A 49 11.24 12.88 -21.32
CA PRO A 49 12.01 12.19 -20.29
C PRO A 49 12.71 13.12 -19.29
N ARG A 50 13.06 14.35 -19.70
CA ARG A 50 13.71 15.35 -18.84
C ARG A 50 12.80 15.90 -17.75
N GLU A 51 11.48 15.75 -17.88
CA GLU A 51 10.50 16.18 -16.88
C GLU A 51 10.24 15.13 -15.80
N ALA A 52 10.60 13.87 -16.04
CA ALA A 52 10.19 12.74 -15.20
C ALA A 52 10.54 12.93 -13.72
N TRP A 53 11.74 13.44 -13.42
CA TRP A 53 12.24 13.62 -12.05
C TRP A 53 11.37 14.59 -11.23
N ALA A 54 10.78 15.61 -11.87
CA ALA A 54 9.95 16.57 -11.17
C ALA A 54 8.63 15.93 -10.69
N PHE A 55 8.10 14.96 -11.45
CA PHE A 55 6.89 14.23 -11.07
C PHE A 55 7.19 13.07 -10.11
N THR A 56 8.22 12.26 -10.39
CA THR A 56 8.53 11.07 -9.58
C THR A 56 9.10 11.39 -8.20
N GLN A 57 9.68 12.57 -7.99
CA GLN A 57 10.06 13.05 -6.66
C GLN A 57 8.86 13.11 -5.68
N ARG A 58 7.62 13.13 -6.19
CA ARG A 58 6.40 13.20 -5.40
C ARG A 58 5.74 11.83 -5.21
N ILE A 59 6.44 10.71 -5.46
CA ILE A 59 5.98 9.37 -5.07
C ILE A 59 6.13 9.26 -3.56
#